data_AF-A0A1A5YA83-F1
#
_entry.id   AF-A0A1A5YA83-F1
#
_cell.length_a   1.000
_cell.length_b   1.000
_cell.length_c   1.000
_cell.angle_alpha   90.00
_cell.angle_beta   90.00
_cell.angle_gamma   90.00
#
_symmetry.space_group_name_H-M   'P 1'
#
loop_
_entity.id
_entity.type
_entity.pdbx_description
1 polymer ?
#
loop_
_entity_poly.entity_id
_entity_poly.type
_entity_poly.pdbx_seq_one_letter_code
_entity_poly.pdbx_strand_id
1 'polypeptide(L)'
;MNKAGVTLQGYPNTLISLQSSVIAFLVSGDGVTIDGMTITSDNPYAVEFIQLAGTNHKLTNNVIFGPPQAPPSTGWVVNRGFVTQSNVTNLIARNNIFYSLRQPAYLNPNSTGFITSNVVYNTRGFVVDSAVFVFSGNSWGSPVNAVDIALLVGTITGSPYDPLTDLSANNSTASISDQR
;
A
#
# COMPACT_ATOMS: atom_id res chain seq x y z
N MET A 1 -5.02 12.03 -12.80
CA MET A 1 -3.78 12.83 -12.73
C MET A 1 -2.83 12.34 -13.81
N ASN A 2 -2.87 12.97 -14.99
CA ASN A 2 -2.15 12.55 -16.18
C ASN A 2 -0.91 13.40 -16.52
N LYS A 3 -0.67 14.47 -15.74
CA LYS A 3 0.48 15.35 -15.93
C LYS A 3 1.69 14.76 -15.21
N ALA A 4 2.80 14.64 -15.93
CA ALA A 4 4.05 14.14 -15.38
C ALA A 4 4.69 15.12 -14.38
N GLY A 5 5.41 14.60 -13.40
CA GLY A 5 6.23 15.36 -12.46
C GLY A 5 5.46 16.25 -11.49
N VAL A 6 4.16 16.02 -11.32
CA VAL A 6 3.33 16.82 -10.41
C VAL A 6 3.47 16.30 -8.98
N THR A 7 3.64 17.22 -8.04
CA THR A 7 3.52 16.95 -6.60
C THR A 7 2.19 17.44 -6.08
N LEU A 8 1.45 16.55 -5.43
CA LEU A 8 0.30 16.88 -4.60
C LEU A 8 0.79 16.91 -3.17
N GLN A 9 0.90 18.13 -2.63
CA GLN A 9 1.37 18.37 -1.27
C GLN A 9 0.19 18.66 -0.36
N GLY A 10 0.02 17.84 0.67
CA GLY A 10 -0.88 18.10 1.77
C GLY A 10 -0.28 19.15 2.70
N TYR A 11 -1.11 20.12 3.08
CA TYR A 11 -0.85 20.94 4.27
C TYR A 11 -1.21 20.16 5.53
N PRO A 12 -0.69 20.54 6.71
CA PRO A 12 -1.11 19.93 7.97
C PRO A 12 -2.64 19.86 8.07
N ASN A 13 -3.16 18.70 8.46
CA ASN A 13 -4.60 18.40 8.57
C ASN A 13 -5.38 18.37 7.25
N THR A 14 -4.71 18.30 6.09
CA THR A 14 -5.40 18.06 4.81
C THR A 14 -6.08 16.70 4.85
N LEU A 15 -7.42 16.71 4.73
CA LEU A 15 -8.25 15.52 4.72
C LEU A 15 -8.95 15.37 3.37
N ILE A 16 -8.80 14.18 2.78
CA ILE A 16 -9.58 13.72 1.64
C ILE A 16 -10.49 12.61 2.15
N SER A 17 -11.79 12.91 2.24
CA SER A 17 -12.80 11.96 2.67
C SER A 17 -13.73 11.63 1.51
N LEU A 18 -13.67 10.39 1.03
CA LEU A 18 -14.55 9.92 -0.03
C LEU A 18 -15.95 9.71 0.54
N GLN A 19 -16.96 10.14 -0.23
CA GLN A 19 -18.39 10.02 0.09
C GLN A 19 -19.13 9.12 -0.91
N SER A 20 -18.38 8.40 -1.75
CA SER A 20 -18.90 7.47 -2.74
C SER A 20 -17.81 6.47 -3.17
N SER A 21 -18.22 5.37 -3.80
CA SER A 21 -17.34 4.31 -4.28
C SER A 21 -16.57 4.72 -5.54
N VAL A 22 -15.52 5.53 -5.37
CA VAL A 22 -14.66 6.03 -6.45
C VAL A 22 -13.19 5.92 -6.08
N ILE A 23 -12.31 5.93 -7.08
CA ILE A 23 -10.86 6.06 -6.87
C ILE A 23 -10.56 7.55 -6.71
N ALA A 24 -9.98 7.96 -5.58
CA ALA A 24 -9.67 9.36 -5.30
C ALA A 24 -8.61 9.90 -6.27
N PHE A 25 -7.58 9.09 -6.48
CA PHE A 25 -6.42 9.44 -7.30
C PHE A 25 -6.12 8.35 -8.30
N LEU A 26 -6.65 8.52 -9.52
CA LEU A 26 -6.19 7.77 -10.68
C LEU A 26 -4.97 8.48 -11.28
N VAL A 27 -3.77 7.93 -11.09
CA VAL A 27 -2.49 8.51 -11.53
C VAL A 27 -2.04 7.81 -12.80
N SER A 28 -1.78 8.59 -13.86
CA SER A 28 -1.42 8.03 -15.18
C SER A 28 -0.26 8.75 -15.87
N GLY A 29 0.19 9.89 -15.37
CA GLY A 29 1.46 10.50 -15.82
C GLY A 29 2.60 10.04 -14.93
N ASP A 30 3.84 10.06 -15.42
CA ASP A 30 5.04 9.62 -14.67
C ASP A 30 5.51 10.62 -13.61
N GLY A 31 6.29 10.18 -12.62
CA GLY A 31 7.00 11.06 -11.70
C GLY A 31 6.12 11.80 -10.70
N VAL A 32 4.85 11.39 -10.54
CA VAL A 32 3.90 12.01 -9.62
C VAL A 32 4.26 11.68 -8.18
N THR A 33 4.25 12.71 -7.32
CA THR A 33 4.41 12.59 -5.87
C THR A 33 3.09 12.93 -5.18
N ILE A 34 2.65 12.10 -4.24
CA ILE A 34 1.56 12.39 -3.29
C ILE A 34 2.20 12.40 -1.90
N ASP A 35 2.26 13.58 -1.30
CA ASP A 35 2.98 13.80 -0.04
C ASP A 35 2.10 14.47 1.02
N GLY A 36 2.15 13.97 2.26
CA GLY A 36 1.59 14.67 3.41
C GLY A 36 0.05 14.69 3.48
N MET A 37 -0.64 13.81 2.78
CA MET A 37 -2.11 13.75 2.76
C MET A 37 -2.68 12.85 3.85
N THR A 38 -3.85 13.21 4.39
CA THR A 38 -4.71 12.27 5.12
C THR A 38 -5.88 11.83 4.23
N ILE A 39 -6.05 10.53 3.99
CA ILE A 39 -7.04 9.98 3.05
C ILE A 39 -7.88 8.90 3.74
N THR A 40 -9.21 9.02 3.63
CA THR A 40 -10.18 8.05 4.16
C THR A 40 -11.49 8.06 3.39
N SER A 41 -12.46 7.26 3.83
CA SER A 41 -13.83 7.23 3.31
C SER A 41 -14.85 7.06 4.44
N ASP A 42 -16.08 7.50 4.18
CA ASP A 42 -17.21 7.32 5.11
C ASP A 42 -17.69 5.86 5.19
N ASN A 43 -17.53 5.09 4.12
CA ASN A 43 -17.86 3.66 4.04
C ASN A 43 -16.71 2.84 3.45
N PRO A 44 -16.60 1.54 3.78
CA PRO A 44 -15.54 0.68 3.25
C PRO A 44 -15.86 0.28 1.81
N TYR A 45 -15.75 1.21 0.88
CA TYR A 45 -16.01 0.96 -0.54
C TYR A 45 -15.05 -0.09 -1.10
N ALA A 46 -15.54 -0.97 -1.97
CA ALA A 46 -14.78 -2.07 -2.57
C ALA A 46 -13.82 -1.60 -3.69
N VAL A 47 -13.06 -0.53 -3.40
CA VAL A 47 -12.11 0.13 -4.29
C VAL A 47 -10.88 0.60 -3.50
N GLU A 48 -9.82 0.92 -4.23
CA GLU A 48 -8.65 1.61 -3.71
C GLU A 48 -8.82 3.13 -3.68
N PHE A 49 -8.11 3.80 -2.77
CA PHE A 49 -8.06 5.27 -2.78
C PHE A 49 -7.13 5.81 -3.87
N ILE A 50 -6.01 5.14 -4.11
CA ILE A 50 -5.01 5.56 -5.08
C ILE A 50 -4.75 4.42 -6.06
N GLN A 51 -4.89 4.68 -7.35
CA GLN A 51 -4.47 3.77 -8.40
C GLN A 51 -3.34 4.41 -9.20
N LEU A 52 -2.20 3.72 -9.27
CA LEU A 52 -0.98 4.20 -9.91
C LEU A 52 -0.77 3.43 -11.22
N ALA A 53 -0.77 4.12 -12.36
CA ALA A 53 -0.09 3.68 -13.58
C ALA A 53 1.23 4.45 -13.71
N GLY A 54 1.94 4.35 -14.84
CA GLY A 54 3.18 5.10 -15.06
C GLY A 54 4.32 4.66 -14.15
N THR A 55 5.34 5.49 -14.03
CA THR A 55 6.63 5.15 -13.40
C THR A 55 7.15 6.27 -12.50
N ASN A 56 8.13 5.95 -11.65
CA ASN A 56 8.87 6.91 -10.82
C ASN A 56 8.00 7.67 -9.80
N HIS A 57 6.96 7.00 -9.28
CA HIS A 57 6.03 7.59 -8.32
C HIS A 57 6.56 7.63 -6.89
N LYS A 58 6.06 8.59 -6.13
CA LYS A 58 6.32 8.69 -4.70
C LYS A 58 5.01 8.85 -3.94
N LEU A 59 4.75 7.95 -3.00
CA LEU A 59 3.73 8.09 -1.97
C LEU A 59 4.48 8.28 -0.65
N THR A 60 4.54 9.50 -0.14
CA THR A 60 5.35 9.82 1.03
C THR A 60 4.59 10.52 2.15
N ASN A 61 4.91 10.20 3.40
CA ASN A 61 4.40 10.92 4.58
C ASN A 61 2.86 11.02 4.67
N ASN A 62 2.13 10.08 4.06
CA ASN A 62 0.66 10.10 4.07
C ASN A 62 0.09 9.30 5.24
N VAL A 63 -1.13 9.62 5.64
CA VAL A 63 -1.96 8.83 6.56
C VAL A 63 -3.16 8.31 5.77
N ILE A 64 -3.23 7.02 5.50
CA ILE A 64 -4.23 6.42 4.61
C ILE A 64 -4.98 5.32 5.36
N PHE A 65 -6.27 5.50 5.58
CA PHE A 65 -7.03 4.57 6.42
C PHE A 65 -8.46 4.36 5.98
N GLY A 66 -8.97 3.16 6.20
CA GLY A 66 -10.36 2.82 5.96
C GLY A 66 -11.25 3.09 7.18
N PRO A 67 -12.57 3.19 6.97
CA PRO A 67 -13.50 3.25 8.08
C PRO A 67 -13.53 1.90 8.84
N PRO A 68 -13.95 1.89 10.11
CA PRO A 68 -14.01 0.68 10.92
C PRO A 68 -14.85 -0.42 10.27
N GLN A 69 -14.35 -1.65 10.32
CA GLN A 69 -15.08 -2.85 9.90
C GLN A 69 -15.07 -3.87 11.03
N ALA A 70 -16.22 -4.48 11.31
CA ALA A 70 -16.33 -5.45 12.40
C ALA A 70 -15.45 -6.68 12.13
N PRO A 71 -14.74 -7.23 13.13
CA PRO A 71 -14.03 -8.50 13.00
C PRO A 71 -15.03 -9.67 12.75
N PRO A 72 -14.57 -10.80 12.18
CA PRO A 72 -13.20 -11.08 11.75
C PRO A 72 -12.83 -10.40 10.42
N SER A 73 -11.55 -10.06 10.25
CA SER A 73 -11.08 -9.37 9.04
C SER A 73 -11.19 -10.19 7.75
N THR A 74 -11.48 -11.49 7.84
CA THR A 74 -11.72 -12.35 6.67
C THR A 74 -12.94 -11.92 5.86
N GLY A 75 -13.95 -11.30 6.50
CA GLY A 75 -15.18 -10.82 5.87
C GLY A 75 -15.18 -9.34 5.46
N TRP A 76 -14.11 -8.59 5.73
CA TRP A 76 -14.03 -7.17 5.40
C TRP A 76 -14.21 -6.90 3.91
N VAL A 77 -14.93 -5.82 3.57
CA VAL A 77 -14.96 -5.31 2.21
C VAL A 77 -13.54 -4.96 1.78
N VAL A 78 -13.22 -5.25 0.52
CA VAL A 78 -11.87 -5.09 -0.02
C VAL A 78 -11.60 -3.63 -0.39
N ASN A 79 -11.46 -2.78 0.62
CA ASN A 79 -10.97 -1.41 0.50
C ASN A 79 -9.44 -1.37 0.60
N ARG A 80 -8.80 -0.53 -0.21
CA ARG A 80 -7.34 -0.50 -0.31
C ARG A 80 -6.76 0.90 -0.20
N GLY A 81 -5.55 1.00 0.35
CA GLY A 81 -4.80 2.26 0.35
C GLY A 81 -4.38 2.63 -1.06
N PHE A 82 -3.56 1.78 -1.70
CA PHE A 82 -3.22 1.96 -3.10
C PHE A 82 -3.13 0.65 -3.90
N VAL A 83 -3.21 0.76 -5.22
CA VAL A 83 -3.02 -0.33 -6.18
C VAL A 83 -2.07 0.14 -7.27
N THR A 84 -1.07 -0.66 -7.62
CA THR A 84 -0.34 -0.45 -8.88
C THR A 84 -1.15 -1.04 -10.02
N GLN A 85 -1.22 -0.39 -11.16
CA GLN A 85 -1.55 -1.07 -12.41
C GLN A 85 -0.35 -1.91 -12.85
N SER A 86 -0.52 -2.80 -13.84
CA SER A 86 0.59 -3.59 -14.36
C SER A 86 1.72 -2.70 -14.90
N ASN A 87 2.96 -3.13 -14.71
CA ASN A 87 4.18 -2.48 -15.21
C ASN A 87 4.53 -1.11 -14.59
N VAL A 88 3.99 -0.78 -13.40
CA VAL A 88 4.46 0.40 -12.65
C VAL A 88 5.88 0.15 -12.18
N THR A 89 6.85 0.97 -12.57
CA THR A 89 8.24 0.78 -12.14
C THR A 89 8.74 1.93 -11.27
N ASN A 90 9.66 1.61 -10.37
CA ASN A 90 10.32 2.57 -9.47
C ASN A 90 9.32 3.38 -8.61
N LEU A 91 8.28 2.72 -8.08
CA LEU A 91 7.41 3.32 -7.08
C LEU A 91 8.13 3.35 -5.72
N ILE A 92 8.06 4.48 -5.01
CA ILE A 92 8.50 4.59 -3.61
C ILE A 92 7.28 4.88 -2.75
N ALA A 93 6.88 3.93 -1.90
CA ALA A 93 5.92 4.16 -0.82
C ALA A 93 6.68 4.22 0.51
N ARG A 94 6.87 5.42 1.05
CA ARG A 94 7.74 5.63 2.21
C ARG A 94 7.15 6.52 3.30
N ASN A 95 7.40 6.19 4.56
CA ASN A 95 6.97 6.99 5.73
C ASN A 95 5.45 7.21 5.80
N ASN A 96 4.65 6.32 5.22
CA ASN A 96 3.19 6.41 5.32
C ASN A 96 2.69 5.63 6.52
N ILE A 97 1.50 5.97 6.99
CA ILE A 97 0.74 5.22 7.98
C ILE A 97 -0.49 4.63 7.28
N PHE A 98 -0.65 3.31 7.34
CA PHE A 98 -1.81 2.61 6.81
C PHE A 98 -2.57 1.87 7.90
N TYR A 99 -3.88 2.05 8.00
CA TYR A 99 -4.67 1.29 8.97
C TYR A 99 -6.14 1.10 8.63
N SER A 100 -6.79 0.12 9.26
CA SER A 100 -8.24 -0.14 9.10
C SER A 100 -8.67 -0.36 7.63
N LEU A 101 -7.77 -0.89 6.81
CA LEU A 101 -8.00 -1.24 5.41
C LEU A 101 -8.00 -2.76 5.28
N ARG A 102 -8.71 -3.32 4.30
CA ARG A 102 -8.47 -4.72 3.93
C ARG A 102 -7.02 -4.91 3.56
N GLN A 103 -6.50 -4.07 2.67
CA GLN A 103 -5.11 -4.15 2.22
C GLN A 103 -4.50 -2.73 2.18
N PRO A 104 -3.37 -2.44 2.84
CA PRO A 104 -2.63 -1.20 2.62
C PRO A 104 -2.27 -1.00 1.14
N ALA A 105 -1.85 -2.09 0.47
CA ALA A 105 -1.66 -2.09 -0.97
C ALA A 105 -1.90 -3.45 -1.63
N TYR A 106 -2.25 -3.42 -2.92
CA TYR A 106 -2.16 -4.56 -3.82
C TYR A 106 -1.19 -4.22 -4.96
N LEU A 107 -0.09 -4.96 -5.04
CA LEU A 107 1.01 -4.71 -5.97
C LEU A 107 0.86 -5.69 -7.14
N ASN A 108 0.29 -5.20 -8.24
CA ASN A 108 -0.03 -6.00 -9.42
C ASN A 108 1.23 -6.44 -10.20
N PRO A 109 1.08 -7.47 -11.06
CA PRO A 109 2.19 -8.08 -11.79
C PRO A 109 3.08 -7.09 -12.55
N ASN A 110 4.36 -7.44 -12.65
CA ASN A 110 5.40 -6.66 -13.33
C ASN A 110 5.64 -5.25 -12.76
N SER A 111 5.08 -4.95 -11.58
CA SER A 111 5.37 -3.70 -10.89
C SER A 111 6.64 -3.81 -10.06
N THR A 112 7.40 -2.71 -9.94
CA THR A 112 8.62 -2.65 -9.14
C THR A 112 8.70 -1.41 -8.26
N GLY A 113 9.40 -1.52 -7.13
CA GLY A 113 9.61 -0.38 -6.26
C GLY A 113 10.12 -0.70 -4.85
N PHE A 114 9.86 0.23 -3.95
CA PHE A 114 10.33 0.24 -2.56
C PHE A 114 9.17 0.57 -1.64
N ILE A 115 8.90 -0.30 -0.67
CA ILE A 115 7.95 -0.06 0.42
C ILE A 115 8.78 0.06 1.69
N THR A 116 9.03 1.29 2.15
CA THR A 116 10.00 1.52 3.22
C THR A 116 9.51 2.39 4.36
N SER A 117 9.88 2.06 5.58
CA SER A 117 9.62 2.93 6.75
C SER A 117 8.13 3.28 6.95
N ASN A 118 7.21 2.44 6.50
CA ASN A 118 5.78 2.64 6.74
C ASN A 118 5.36 2.03 8.08
N VAL A 119 4.27 2.53 8.66
CA VAL A 119 3.60 1.94 9.83
C VAL A 119 2.27 1.35 9.37
N VAL A 120 2.03 0.06 9.61
CA VAL A 120 0.81 -0.63 9.15
C VAL A 120 0.16 -1.44 10.26
N TYR A 121 -1.14 -1.25 10.47
CA TYR A 121 -1.86 -1.99 11.52
C TYR A 121 -3.36 -2.11 11.22
N ASN A 122 -4.03 -3.06 11.87
CA ASN A 122 -5.45 -3.35 11.67
C ASN A 122 -5.81 -3.55 10.19
N THR A 123 -4.96 -4.28 9.46
CA THR A 123 -5.16 -4.65 8.06
C THR A 123 -5.00 -6.14 7.81
N ARG A 124 -5.04 -6.58 6.55
CA ARG A 124 -4.57 -7.93 6.16
C ARG A 124 -3.22 -7.92 5.44
N GLY A 125 -2.44 -6.85 5.57
CA GLY A 125 -1.08 -6.77 5.06
C GLY A 125 -0.96 -6.38 3.60
N PHE A 126 0.26 -6.03 3.20
CA PHE A 126 0.61 -5.78 1.81
C PHE A 126 0.46 -7.05 0.99
N VAL A 127 -0.11 -6.94 -0.21
CA VAL A 127 -0.23 -8.07 -1.13
C VAL A 127 0.68 -7.88 -2.33
N VAL A 128 1.60 -8.81 -2.49
CA VAL A 128 2.52 -8.90 -3.63
C VAL A 128 1.99 -9.96 -4.58
N ASP A 129 1.62 -9.57 -5.79
CA ASP A 129 1.12 -10.47 -6.82
C ASP A 129 2.03 -10.38 -8.05
N SER A 130 2.98 -11.31 -8.16
CA SER A 130 3.94 -11.37 -9.28
C SER A 130 4.69 -10.05 -9.52
N ALA A 131 4.94 -9.31 -8.44
CA ALA A 131 5.61 -8.01 -8.42
C ALA A 131 6.96 -8.09 -7.70
N VAL A 132 7.83 -7.09 -7.89
CA VAL A 132 9.18 -7.05 -7.29
C VAL A 132 9.37 -5.77 -6.49
N PHE A 133 9.11 -5.83 -5.18
CA PHE A 133 9.25 -4.71 -4.26
C PHE A 133 10.24 -5.02 -3.15
N VAL A 134 11.12 -4.06 -2.86
CA VAL A 134 12.01 -4.12 -1.70
C VAL A 134 11.27 -3.58 -0.48
N PHE A 135 11.08 -4.42 0.53
CA PHE A 135 10.51 -4.04 1.83
C PHE A 135 11.63 -3.84 2.84
N SER A 136 11.69 -2.67 3.49
CA SER A 136 12.69 -2.41 4.51
C SER A 136 12.23 -1.37 5.54
N GLY A 137 12.47 -1.64 6.82
CA GLY A 137 12.18 -0.73 7.92
C GLY A 137 10.70 -0.47 8.16
N ASN A 138 9.79 -1.24 7.57
CA ASN A 138 8.36 -1.14 7.89
C ASN A 138 8.10 -1.70 9.30
N SER A 139 7.09 -1.17 9.96
CA SER A 139 6.71 -1.53 11.33
C SER A 139 5.22 -1.77 11.45
N TRP A 140 4.84 -2.56 12.46
CA TRP A 140 3.49 -3.09 12.61
C TRP A 140 2.91 -2.66 13.96
N GLY A 141 1.69 -2.14 13.95
CA GLY A 141 1.04 -1.58 15.13
C GLY A 141 -0.04 -2.49 15.73
N SER A 142 -0.80 -1.92 16.67
CA SER A 142 -1.98 -2.53 17.28
C SER A 142 -3.24 -1.75 16.88
N PRO A 143 -4.37 -2.41 16.56
CA PRO A 143 -4.56 -3.86 16.43
C PRO A 143 -3.65 -4.50 15.37
N VAL A 144 -3.21 -5.74 15.61
CA VAL A 144 -2.28 -6.42 14.70
C VAL A 144 -2.90 -6.69 13.33
N ASN A 145 -2.06 -6.77 12.29
CA ASN A 145 -2.52 -7.23 10.98
C ASN A 145 -2.84 -8.73 11.01
N ALA A 146 -3.63 -9.20 10.04
CA ALA A 146 -3.82 -10.64 9.86
C ALA A 146 -2.51 -11.35 9.45
N VAL A 147 -1.78 -10.72 8.54
CA VAL A 147 -0.39 -10.96 8.15
C VAL A 147 0.17 -9.60 7.72
N ASP A 148 1.49 -9.41 7.73
CA ASP A 148 2.09 -8.12 7.41
C ASP A 148 2.42 -7.99 5.92
N ILE A 149 2.97 -9.06 5.34
CA ILE A 149 3.31 -9.17 3.93
C ILE A 149 2.83 -10.53 3.41
N ALA A 150 2.03 -10.53 2.35
CA ALA A 150 1.61 -11.73 1.64
C ALA A 150 2.28 -11.78 0.25
N LEU A 151 2.99 -12.88 -0.03
CA LEU A 151 3.59 -13.18 -1.32
C LEU A 151 2.69 -14.19 -2.03
N LEU A 152 1.98 -13.78 -3.07
CA LEU A 152 1.06 -14.66 -3.80
C LEU A 152 1.80 -15.51 -4.83
N VAL A 153 1.11 -16.56 -5.30
CA VAL A 153 1.50 -17.39 -6.46
C VAL A 153 2.01 -16.52 -7.60
N GLY A 154 3.14 -16.89 -8.18
CA GLY A 154 3.79 -16.15 -9.27
C GLY A 154 4.75 -15.05 -8.82
N THR A 155 4.76 -14.69 -7.54
CA THR A 155 5.85 -13.88 -6.97
C THR A 155 7.15 -14.68 -6.98
N ILE A 156 8.26 -14.05 -7.38
CA ILE A 156 9.55 -14.73 -7.55
C ILE A 156 10.11 -15.27 -6.24
N THR A 157 10.90 -16.33 -6.33
CA THR A 157 11.85 -16.74 -5.28
C THR A 157 13.20 -16.06 -5.48
N GLY A 158 13.98 -15.94 -4.40
CA GLY A 158 15.23 -15.18 -4.35
C GLY A 158 15.02 -13.73 -3.94
N SER A 159 16.05 -12.91 -4.21
CA SER A 159 16.01 -11.47 -3.93
C SER A 159 14.83 -10.81 -4.68
N PRO A 160 14.06 -9.89 -4.05
CA PRO A 160 14.30 -9.27 -2.75
C PRO A 160 13.59 -9.94 -1.56
N TYR A 161 12.88 -11.06 -1.77
CA TYR A 161 12.01 -11.65 -0.74
C TYR A 161 12.71 -12.69 0.13
N ASP A 162 13.70 -13.39 -0.43
CA ASP A 162 14.39 -14.47 0.27
C ASP A 162 15.79 -14.05 0.77
N PRO A 163 16.22 -14.56 1.94
CA PRO A 163 15.48 -15.47 2.80
C PRO A 163 14.35 -14.76 3.58
N LEU A 164 13.21 -15.43 3.76
CA LEU A 164 12.05 -14.86 4.45
C LEU A 164 12.36 -14.41 5.89
N THR A 165 13.35 -15.02 6.54
CA THR A 165 13.84 -14.61 7.86
C THR A 165 14.41 -13.19 7.84
N ASP A 166 15.16 -12.85 6.79
CA ASP A 166 15.76 -11.53 6.64
C ASP A 166 14.69 -10.52 6.21
N LEU A 167 13.77 -10.91 5.33
CA LEU A 167 12.61 -10.08 4.98
C LEU A 167 11.81 -9.72 6.24
N SER A 168 11.54 -10.69 7.11
CA SER A 168 10.84 -10.49 8.37
C SER A 168 11.64 -9.60 9.33
N ALA A 169 12.91 -9.92 9.58
CA ALA A 169 13.76 -9.19 10.51
C ALA A 169 13.99 -7.73 10.09
N ASN A 170 14.19 -7.48 8.79
CA ASN A 170 14.38 -6.14 8.24
C ASN A 170 13.10 -5.29 8.25
N ASN A 171 11.95 -5.88 8.57
CA ASN A 171 10.67 -5.21 8.68
C ASN A 171 10.07 -5.48 10.06
N SER A 172 10.82 -5.23 11.13
CA SER A 172 10.31 -5.30 12.51
C SER A 172 9.62 -6.63 12.85
N THR A 173 10.26 -7.75 12.52
CA THR A 173 9.75 -9.11 12.74
C THR A 173 8.38 -9.35 12.09
N ALA A 174 8.25 -8.95 10.82
CA ALA A 174 7.01 -9.09 10.06
C ALA A 174 6.51 -10.54 9.98
N SER A 175 5.20 -10.72 10.13
CA SER A 175 4.50 -11.95 9.77
C SER A 175 4.39 -12.05 8.26
N ILE A 176 5.12 -13.00 7.67
CA ILE A 176 5.12 -13.26 6.22
C ILE A 176 4.19 -14.43 5.90
N SER A 177 3.26 -14.21 4.98
CA SER A 177 2.49 -15.29 4.34
C SER A 177 3.09 -15.58 2.98
N ASP A 178 3.84 -16.67 2.89
CA ASP A 178 4.35 -17.16 1.62
C ASP A 178 3.38 -18.15 0.99
N GLN A 179 2.85 -17.79 -0.19
CA GLN A 179 1.88 -18.57 -0.98
C GLN A 179 2.39 -18.79 -2.41
N ARG A 180 3.70 -18.58 -2.64
CA ARG A 180 4.35 -18.70 -3.96
C ARG A 180 4.32 -20.12 -4.50
#